data_AF-A0A943Y9I5-F1
#
_entry.id   AF-A0A943Y9I5-F1
#
_cell.length_a   1.000
_cell.length_b   1.000
_cell.length_c   1.000
_cell.angle_alpha   90.00
_cell.angle_beta   90.00
_cell.angle_gamma   90.00
#
_symmetry.space_group_name_H-M   'P 1'
#
loop_
_entity.id
_entity.type
_entity.pdbx_description
1 polymer ?
#
loop_
_entity_poly.entity_id
_entity_poly.type
_entity_poly.pdbx_seq_one_letter_code
_entity_poly.pdbx_strand_id
1 'polypeptide(L)'
;MLKFKLNVAERKTLAKRMEELTGIHPYYTKAPLYSYDIGSYTIDRNGNLLVEPENADAELLTTLLNEGLIRGGESIESTDDQPEDTELTADMDEEPVTEAETEQMPEAELEVLDEQESEDADTAEDEPAEAGAEDALEPDNTAEDDTIEDEPDAESQETEDQPEEVPLDLELAFPVSQHNGVTLRNLVNLLYSRGKLIGKATGGHFHVEEGLVEKLKDDSCTFAIMNFINAVSDYETEHGAALEGLKITTEKVTFTGFPTAPDHEHLTAFAQLAVLMNQQAISQKRIQAKDVNDENEKYALRTWLLRLGMNGPDFKETRKILMENLSGHAAFRTDEEAQKFLAREKAKRDALKAAKLAAQNGDPATGETVAPDTTRPTQPDCGADTAQMLEAGA
;
A
#
# COMPACT_ATOMS: atom_id res chain seq x y z
N MET A 1 -24.16 3.81 -19.91
CA MET A 1 -24.53 5.23 -20.12
C MET A 1 -23.81 6.04 -19.04
N LEU A 2 -23.22 7.19 -19.35
CA LEU A 2 -22.54 8.02 -18.36
C LEU A 2 -23.56 8.90 -17.63
N LYS A 3 -23.45 8.98 -16.31
CA LYS A 3 -24.30 9.81 -15.46
C LYS A 3 -23.48 10.79 -14.66
N PHE A 4 -23.81 12.07 -14.80
CA PHE A 4 -23.26 13.17 -14.01
C PHE A 4 -24.38 13.80 -13.18
N LYS A 5 -24.14 13.95 -11.88
CA LYS A 5 -25.11 14.50 -10.93
C LYS A 5 -25.16 16.03 -11.04
N LEU A 6 -26.35 16.62 -10.95
CA LEU A 6 -26.51 18.08 -10.93
C LEU A 6 -25.83 18.66 -9.69
N ASN A 7 -25.11 19.77 -9.84
CA ASN A 7 -24.45 20.46 -8.74
C ASN A 7 -25.01 21.86 -8.44
N VAL A 8 -26.03 22.30 -9.17
CA VAL A 8 -26.70 23.59 -8.97
C VAL A 8 -28.14 23.39 -8.52
N ALA A 9 -28.71 24.37 -7.82
CA ALA A 9 -30.11 24.30 -7.37
C ALA A 9 -31.11 24.23 -8.54
N GLU A 10 -30.77 24.83 -9.67
CA GLU A 10 -31.64 24.91 -10.84
C GLU A 10 -31.04 24.17 -12.05
N ARG A 11 -31.67 23.05 -12.44
CA ARG A 11 -31.33 22.32 -13.68
C ARG A 11 -31.43 23.17 -14.95
N LYS A 12 -32.19 24.27 -14.91
CA LYS A 12 -32.31 25.22 -16.02
C LYS A 12 -31.00 25.97 -16.27
N THR A 13 -30.20 26.21 -15.22
CA THR A 13 -28.88 26.83 -15.34
C THR A 13 -27.93 25.93 -16.11
N LEU A 14 -27.94 24.62 -15.81
CA LEU A 14 -27.18 23.63 -16.58
C LEU A 14 -27.65 23.60 -18.04
N ALA A 15 -28.96 23.55 -18.28
CA ALA A 15 -29.50 23.54 -19.65
C ALA A 15 -29.09 24.80 -20.45
N LYS A 16 -29.10 25.98 -19.83
CA LYS A 16 -28.67 27.23 -20.47
C LYS A 16 -27.17 27.23 -20.78
N ARG A 17 -26.33 26.72 -19.88
CA ARG A 17 -24.88 26.63 -20.15
C ARG A 17 -24.55 25.60 -21.21
N MET A 18 -25.27 24.47 -21.23
CA MET A 18 -25.20 23.51 -22.33
C MET A 18 -25.58 24.15 -23.67
N GLU A 19 -26.60 25.01 -23.71
CA GLU A 19 -26.95 25.78 -24.91
C GLU A 19 -25.82 26.71 -25.35
N GLU A 20 -25.19 27.43 -24.42
CA GLU A 20 -24.08 28.36 -24.70
C GLU A 20 -22.85 27.61 -25.24
N LEU A 21 -22.54 26.41 -24.72
CA LEU A 21 -21.36 25.63 -25.11
C LEU A 21 -21.58 24.80 -26.39
N THR A 22 -22.76 24.20 -26.56
CA THR A 22 -23.07 23.34 -27.73
C THR A 22 -23.72 24.10 -28.88
N GLY A 23 -24.27 25.29 -28.62
CA GLY A 23 -25.12 26.03 -29.54
C GLY A 23 -26.50 25.42 -29.77
N ILE A 24 -26.87 24.35 -29.04
CA ILE A 24 -28.14 23.62 -29.21
C ILE A 24 -29.14 24.08 -28.16
N HIS A 25 -30.30 24.55 -28.61
CA HIS A 25 -31.36 24.98 -27.71
C HIS A 25 -32.01 23.79 -26.96
N PRO A 26 -32.19 23.86 -25.62
CA PRO A 26 -32.74 22.75 -24.85
C PRO A 26 -34.22 22.53 -25.15
N TYR A 27 -34.57 21.30 -25.53
CA TYR A 27 -35.96 20.90 -25.76
C TYR A 27 -36.56 20.24 -24.52
N TYR A 28 -37.61 20.84 -23.95
CA TYR A 28 -38.29 20.28 -22.77
C TYR A 28 -39.35 19.24 -23.16
N THR A 29 -39.15 17.98 -22.77
CA THR A 29 -39.95 16.82 -23.21
C THR A 29 -41.33 16.70 -22.59
N LYS A 30 -41.63 17.51 -21.55
CA LYS A 30 -42.90 17.50 -20.80
C LYS A 30 -43.20 16.13 -20.17
N ALA A 31 -44.43 15.92 -19.70
CA ALA A 31 -44.84 14.67 -19.05
C ALA A 31 -44.72 13.46 -20.02
N PRO A 32 -44.27 12.28 -19.57
CA PRO A 32 -44.00 11.90 -18.17
C PRO A 32 -42.55 12.14 -17.71
N LEU A 33 -41.62 12.41 -18.63
CA LEU A 33 -40.18 12.41 -18.35
C LEU A 33 -39.67 13.71 -17.74
N TYR A 34 -40.26 14.85 -18.14
CA TYR A 34 -39.87 16.19 -17.69
C TYR A 34 -38.37 16.46 -17.88
N SER A 35 -37.74 15.93 -18.93
CA SER A 35 -36.31 16.09 -19.23
C SER A 35 -36.03 17.29 -20.17
N TYR A 36 -34.78 17.72 -20.23
CA TYR A 36 -34.28 18.57 -21.32
C TYR A 36 -33.38 17.76 -22.24
N ASP A 37 -33.70 17.73 -23.52
CA ASP A 37 -32.88 17.10 -24.54
C ASP A 37 -32.04 18.17 -25.25
N ILE A 38 -30.73 17.94 -25.33
CA ILE A 38 -29.74 18.88 -25.86
C ILE A 38 -28.76 18.08 -26.73
N GLY A 39 -29.13 17.81 -27.97
CA GLY A 39 -28.32 16.98 -28.88
C GLY A 39 -28.22 15.53 -28.36
N SER A 40 -26.98 15.05 -28.12
CA SER A 40 -26.69 13.73 -27.55
C SER A 40 -26.81 13.66 -26.03
N TYR A 41 -27.14 14.78 -25.37
CA TYR A 41 -27.24 14.88 -23.93
C TYR A 41 -28.70 14.98 -23.48
N THR A 42 -29.00 14.34 -22.35
CA THR A 42 -30.31 14.45 -21.69
C THR A 42 -30.12 14.86 -20.23
N ILE A 43 -30.79 15.93 -19.82
CA ILE A 43 -30.90 16.34 -18.42
C ILE A 43 -32.20 15.77 -17.87
N ASP A 44 -32.13 14.86 -16.90
CA ASP A 44 -33.30 14.17 -16.35
C ASP A 44 -34.18 15.07 -15.46
N ARG A 45 -35.25 14.48 -14.89
CA ARG A 45 -36.15 15.19 -13.96
C ARG A 45 -35.42 15.76 -12.74
N ASN A 46 -34.40 15.03 -12.28
CA ASN A 46 -33.60 15.35 -11.10
C ASN A 46 -32.43 16.30 -11.45
N GLY A 47 -32.24 16.61 -12.74
CA GLY A 47 -31.19 17.47 -13.25
C GLY A 47 -29.88 16.75 -13.59
N ASN A 48 -29.81 15.43 -13.48
CA ASN A 48 -28.61 14.69 -13.84
C ASN A 48 -28.41 14.73 -15.35
N LEU A 49 -27.17 14.97 -15.77
CA LEU A 49 -26.76 14.93 -17.17
C LEU A 49 -26.42 13.49 -17.54
N LEU A 50 -27.06 13.01 -18.60
CA LEU A 50 -26.91 11.67 -19.12
C LEU A 50 -26.39 11.75 -20.56
N VAL A 51 -25.39 10.93 -20.89
CA VAL A 51 -24.82 10.84 -22.23
C VAL A 51 -24.32 9.43 -22.51
N GLU A 52 -24.37 9.00 -23.76
CA GLU A 52 -23.72 7.76 -24.17
C GLU A 52 -22.20 7.96 -24.28
N PRO A 53 -21.36 7.00 -23.84
CA PRO A 53 -19.90 7.16 -23.86
C PRO A 53 -19.34 7.51 -25.24
N GLU A 54 -19.94 6.98 -26.31
CA GLU A 54 -19.53 7.22 -27.70
C GLU A 54 -19.80 8.66 -28.16
N ASN A 55 -20.77 9.33 -27.54
CA ASN A 55 -21.22 10.68 -27.88
C ASN A 55 -20.80 11.73 -26.84
N ALA A 56 -19.96 11.34 -25.87
CA ALA A 56 -19.49 12.19 -24.78
C ALA A 56 -18.31 13.06 -25.24
N ASP A 57 -18.53 14.37 -25.26
CA ASP A 57 -17.51 15.38 -25.54
C ASP A 57 -16.73 15.70 -24.25
N ALA A 58 -15.46 15.30 -24.22
CA ALA A 58 -14.59 15.45 -23.07
C ALA A 58 -14.32 16.92 -22.72
N GLU A 59 -14.23 17.83 -23.70
CA GLU A 59 -13.97 19.25 -23.44
C GLU A 59 -15.19 19.93 -22.82
N LEU A 60 -16.38 19.61 -23.34
CA LEU A 60 -17.65 20.07 -22.79
C LEU A 60 -17.82 19.61 -21.33
N LEU A 61 -17.66 18.31 -21.09
CA LEU A 61 -17.82 17.72 -19.75
C LEU A 61 -16.80 18.27 -18.75
N THR A 62 -15.55 18.44 -19.17
CA THR A 62 -14.50 19.05 -18.34
C THR A 62 -14.84 20.49 -17.99
N THR A 63 -15.33 21.28 -18.95
CA THR A 63 -15.76 22.66 -18.70
C THR A 63 -16.89 22.71 -17.67
N LEU A 64 -17.91 21.86 -17.81
CA LEU A 64 -19.04 21.82 -16.87
C LEU A 64 -18.63 21.34 -15.47
N LEU A 65 -17.64 20.45 -15.37
CA LEU A 65 -17.04 20.00 -14.09
C LEU A 65 -16.25 21.14 -13.43
N ASN A 66 -15.44 21.86 -14.19
CA ASN A 66 -14.65 23.00 -13.70
C ASN A 66 -15.51 24.18 -13.28
N GLU A 67 -16.60 24.44 -14.01
CA GLU A 67 -17.62 25.45 -13.64
C GLU A 67 -18.49 24.99 -12.45
N GLY A 68 -18.36 23.73 -12.01
CA GLY A 68 -19.13 23.17 -10.92
C GLY A 68 -20.62 23.04 -11.23
N LEU A 69 -21.02 22.87 -12.49
CA LEU A 69 -22.42 22.68 -12.86
C LEU A 69 -22.87 21.23 -12.72
N ILE A 70 -21.93 20.30 -12.89
CA ILE A 70 -22.12 18.86 -12.75
C ILE A 70 -21.03 18.27 -11.85
N ARG A 71 -21.27 17.09 -11.27
CA ARG A 71 -20.28 16.29 -10.52
C ARG A 71 -20.39 14.81 -10.87
N GLY A 72 -19.29 14.08 -10.74
CA GLY A 72 -19.24 12.63 -10.98
C GLY A 72 -18.83 12.27 -12.42
N GLY A 73 -19.26 11.08 -12.85
CA GLY A 73 -18.89 10.45 -14.12
C GLY A 73 -19.09 8.94 -14.06
N GLU A 74 -20.13 8.51 -13.33
CA GLU A 74 -20.38 7.09 -13.05
C GLU A 74 -20.95 6.44 -14.32
N SER A 75 -20.35 5.32 -14.75
CA SER A 75 -20.97 4.47 -15.77
C SER A 75 -22.14 3.74 -15.13
N ILE A 76 -23.36 4.10 -15.51
CA ILE A 76 -24.53 3.30 -15.16
C ILE A 76 -24.63 2.15 -16.17
N GLU A 77 -24.29 0.95 -15.70
CA GLU A 77 -24.84 -0.29 -16.26
C GLU A 77 -26.28 -0.41 -15.73
N SER A 78 -27.19 -0.75 -16.63
CA SER A 78 -28.62 -0.73 -16.35
C SER A 78 -29.03 -1.83 -15.36
N THR A 79 -29.02 -1.58 -14.04
CA THR A 79 -29.90 -2.23 -13.04
C THR A 79 -29.87 -1.49 -11.70
N ASP A 80 -31.06 -1.01 -11.30
CA ASP A 80 -31.68 -0.82 -9.96
C ASP A 80 -30.88 -0.35 -8.71
N ASP A 81 -31.57 0.50 -7.95
CA ASP A 81 -31.19 1.20 -6.70
C ASP A 81 -30.58 0.33 -5.58
N GLN A 82 -29.48 0.78 -4.97
CA GLN A 82 -29.32 0.99 -3.51
C GLN A 82 -28.14 1.94 -3.20
N PRO A 83 -28.30 2.92 -2.27
CA PRO A 83 -27.16 3.64 -1.70
C PRO A 83 -26.60 2.87 -0.49
N GLU A 84 -25.36 2.39 -0.59
CA GLU A 84 -24.61 1.97 0.59
C GLU A 84 -24.03 3.21 1.30
N ASP A 85 -24.72 3.65 2.35
CA ASP A 85 -24.10 4.38 3.45
C ASP A 85 -23.49 3.34 4.41
N THR A 86 -22.17 3.13 4.34
CA THR A 86 -21.46 2.43 5.41
C THR A 86 -21.08 3.43 6.50
N GLU A 87 -22.02 3.68 7.43
CA GLU A 87 -21.67 3.93 8.82
C GLU A 87 -21.38 2.58 9.48
N LEU A 88 -20.18 2.37 10.01
CA LEU A 88 -19.93 1.32 11.00
C LEU A 88 -19.12 1.90 12.15
N THR A 89 -19.86 2.04 13.25
CA THR A 89 -19.46 2.41 14.60
C THR A 89 -18.38 1.47 15.13
N ALA A 90 -17.35 2.06 15.75
CA ALA A 90 -16.61 1.41 16.81
C ALA A 90 -17.49 1.37 18.07
N ASP A 91 -17.17 0.45 18.99
CA ASP A 91 -17.78 0.20 20.31
C ASP A 91 -18.76 -0.99 20.38
N MET A 92 -18.23 -2.17 20.73
CA MET A 92 -18.92 -3.17 21.55
C MET A 92 -17.90 -3.91 22.42
N ASP A 93 -17.80 -3.50 23.68
CA ASP A 93 -17.40 -4.34 24.81
C ASP A 93 -18.53 -5.34 25.10
N GLU A 94 -18.26 -6.65 25.02
CA GLU A 94 -18.90 -7.68 25.87
C GLU A 94 -17.96 -8.89 26.03
N GLU A 95 -17.56 -9.17 27.26
CA GLU A 95 -17.11 -10.52 27.71
C GLU A 95 -18.33 -11.36 28.15
N PRO A 96 -18.16 -12.63 28.58
CA PRO A 96 -17.61 -13.78 27.87
C PRO A 96 -18.66 -14.92 27.81
N VAL A 97 -18.59 -15.81 26.82
CA VAL A 97 -19.36 -17.08 26.86
C VAL A 97 -18.42 -18.28 26.80
N THR A 98 -18.63 -19.13 27.79
CA THR A 98 -17.95 -20.37 28.15
C THR A 98 -18.09 -21.49 27.12
N GLU A 99 -16.98 -22.21 26.97
CA GLU A 99 -16.81 -23.68 26.83
C GLU A 99 -17.42 -24.46 25.66
N ALA A 100 -16.49 -25.22 25.04
CA ALA A 100 -16.62 -26.55 24.44
C ALA A 100 -17.34 -26.68 23.08
N GLU A 101 -16.58 -26.89 22.01
CA GLU A 101 -16.37 -28.24 21.46
C GLU A 101 -15.28 -28.21 20.36
N THR A 102 -14.36 -29.16 20.49
CA THR A 102 -13.36 -29.65 19.53
C THR A 102 -13.97 -30.06 18.20
N GLU A 103 -13.33 -29.71 17.06
CA GLU A 103 -12.96 -30.57 15.90
C GLU A 103 -12.08 -29.75 14.91
N GLN A 104 -10.76 -29.92 14.94
CA GLN A 104 -9.94 -30.59 13.92
C GLN A 104 -9.93 -29.94 12.50
N MET A 105 -8.79 -29.32 12.19
CA MET A 105 -8.33 -28.94 10.84
C MET A 105 -7.76 -30.16 10.10
N PRO A 106 -7.77 -30.22 8.76
CA PRO A 106 -6.85 -31.05 8.00
C PRO A 106 -5.52 -30.33 7.75
N GLU A 107 -4.42 -31.07 7.90
CA GLU A 107 -3.03 -30.70 7.63
C GLU A 107 -2.68 -30.79 6.13
N ALA A 108 -1.86 -29.86 5.64
CA ALA A 108 -0.96 -29.90 4.46
C ALA A 108 -0.70 -28.44 4.03
N GLU A 109 0.48 -27.91 3.73
CA GLU A 109 1.89 -28.33 3.65
C GLU A 109 2.66 -27.01 3.83
N LEU A 110 3.72 -26.99 4.64
CA LEU A 110 4.64 -25.84 4.71
C LEU A 110 6.00 -26.31 4.19
N GLU A 111 6.37 -25.84 3.00
CA GLU A 111 7.70 -25.98 2.44
C GLU A 111 8.74 -25.30 3.33
N VAL A 112 9.81 -26.02 3.60
CA VAL A 112 10.98 -25.60 4.38
C VAL A 112 11.92 -24.81 3.48
N LEU A 113 12.16 -23.54 3.80
CA LEU A 113 13.30 -22.76 3.29
C LEU A 113 14.38 -22.73 4.38
N ASP A 114 15.54 -23.23 3.98
CA ASP A 114 16.76 -23.49 4.73
C ASP A 114 17.54 -22.17 4.89
N GLU A 115 17.76 -21.72 6.13
CA GLU A 115 18.72 -20.66 6.44
C GLU A 115 19.91 -21.30 7.15
N GLN A 116 21.01 -21.46 6.41
CA GLN A 116 22.33 -21.81 6.94
C GLN A 116 23.10 -20.50 7.23
N GLU A 117 23.30 -20.19 8.50
CA GLU A 117 24.37 -19.27 8.94
C GLU A 117 25.71 -20.03 8.91
N SER A 118 26.68 -19.51 8.15
CA SER A 118 28.08 -19.92 8.22
C SER A 118 28.86 -18.90 9.05
N GLU A 119 29.31 -19.33 10.22
CA GLU A 119 30.40 -18.69 10.97
C GLU A 119 31.72 -18.94 10.24
N ASP A 120 32.45 -17.88 9.88
CA ASP A 120 33.91 -17.92 9.70
C ASP A 120 34.46 -16.50 9.84
N ALA A 121 35.20 -16.26 10.92
CA ALA A 121 36.03 -15.07 11.08
C ALA A 121 37.34 -15.49 11.76
N ASP A 122 38.41 -15.53 10.98
CA ASP A 122 39.76 -15.64 11.49
C ASP A 122 40.64 -14.49 10.94
N THR A 123 41.34 -13.91 11.91
CA THR A 123 42.67 -13.28 11.91
C THR A 123 43.01 -11.94 11.22
N ALA A 124 43.49 -11.06 12.13
CA ALA A 124 44.61 -10.12 12.05
C ALA A 124 44.43 -8.82 11.24
N GLU A 125 44.65 -7.66 11.87
CA GLU A 125 45.96 -6.99 11.95
C GLU A 125 45.96 -5.99 13.12
N ASP A 126 47.11 -5.84 13.78
CA ASP A 126 47.36 -4.80 14.80
C ASP A 126 48.78 -4.24 14.64
N GLU A 127 48.88 -2.94 14.94
CA GLU A 127 50.05 -2.06 15.17
C GLU A 127 50.94 -1.59 13.98
N PRO A 128 51.17 -0.26 13.85
CA PRO A 128 52.25 0.32 13.08
C PRO A 128 53.44 0.76 13.96
N ALA A 129 54.65 0.78 13.40
CA ALA A 129 55.85 1.35 14.02
C ALA A 129 56.55 2.38 13.11
N GLU A 130 56.93 3.48 13.74
CA GLU A 130 57.76 4.60 13.28
C GLU A 130 59.23 4.22 12.98
N ALA A 131 59.82 4.90 11.99
CA ALA A 131 61.12 5.62 12.05
C ALA A 131 61.95 5.55 10.74
N GLY A 132 62.20 6.72 10.15
CA GLY A 132 63.57 7.21 9.93
C GLY A 132 64.30 6.99 8.59
N ALA A 133 64.60 8.14 7.95
CA ALA A 133 65.85 8.50 7.27
C ALA A 133 65.94 8.49 5.72
N GLU A 134 65.83 9.72 5.19
CA GLU A 134 66.82 10.48 4.38
C GLU A 134 67.26 10.06 2.96
N ASP A 135 67.42 11.14 2.16
CA ASP A 135 68.26 11.33 0.96
C ASP A 135 67.60 10.97 -0.39
N ALA A 136 67.67 11.73 -1.48
CA ALA A 136 67.84 13.14 -1.82
C ALA A 136 67.70 13.22 -3.36
N LEU A 137 67.54 14.45 -3.87
CA LEU A 137 67.80 14.91 -5.26
C LEU A 137 66.66 14.77 -6.30
N GLU A 138 65.97 15.90 -6.53
CA GLU A 138 65.66 16.43 -7.87
C GLU A 138 66.98 16.82 -8.60
N PRO A 139 67.01 17.36 -9.85
CA PRO A 139 65.95 17.65 -10.81
C PRO A 139 66.32 17.21 -12.26
N ASP A 140 65.45 17.50 -13.23
CA ASP A 140 65.69 18.59 -14.21
C ASP A 140 65.21 18.31 -15.64
N ASN A 141 64.45 19.29 -16.17
CA ASN A 141 64.42 19.79 -17.55
C ASN A 141 64.00 18.81 -18.69
N THR A 142 63.26 19.19 -19.74
CA THR A 142 63.22 20.47 -20.47
C THR A 142 62.10 20.40 -21.53
N ALA A 143 61.45 21.54 -21.78
CA ALA A 143 61.09 22.17 -23.07
C ALA A 143 60.38 21.34 -24.18
N GLU A 144 59.19 21.78 -24.62
CA GLU A 144 58.93 22.46 -25.93
C GLU A 144 58.84 21.46 -27.10
N ASP A 145 57.97 21.52 -28.11
CA ASP A 145 56.95 22.43 -28.65
C ASP A 145 56.24 21.62 -29.76
N ASP A 146 55.27 22.22 -30.43
CA ASP A 146 54.69 21.91 -31.72
C ASP A 146 53.41 21.06 -31.83
N THR A 147 52.37 21.84 -32.15
CA THR A 147 51.14 21.58 -32.89
C THR A 147 51.22 20.57 -34.03
N ILE A 148 50.14 19.82 -34.27
CA ILE A 148 49.31 19.83 -35.51
C ILE A 148 48.15 18.82 -35.38
N GLU A 149 47.00 19.27 -35.89
CA GLU A 149 45.71 18.61 -36.04
C GLU A 149 45.79 17.25 -36.78
N ASP A 150 45.09 16.24 -36.28
CA ASP A 150 44.49 15.17 -37.09
C ASP A 150 43.36 14.49 -36.28
N GLU A 151 42.11 14.73 -36.69
CA GLU A 151 41.01 13.76 -36.52
C GLU A 151 40.85 13.04 -37.88
N PRO A 152 40.33 11.81 -37.98
CA PRO A 152 39.50 11.09 -37.00
C PRO A 152 39.87 9.60 -36.84
N ASP A 153 39.48 8.96 -35.73
CA ASP A 153 38.99 7.58 -35.86
C ASP A 153 37.98 7.24 -34.78
N ALA A 154 36.93 6.56 -35.24
CA ALA A 154 35.80 6.15 -34.46
C ALA A 154 36.17 4.88 -33.68
N GLU A 155 36.51 5.05 -32.40
CA GLU A 155 36.42 3.95 -31.43
C GLU A 155 35.29 4.25 -30.45
N SER A 156 34.32 3.35 -30.47
CA SER A 156 33.20 3.30 -29.54
C SER A 156 33.75 3.09 -28.13
N GLN A 157 33.95 4.17 -27.39
CA GLN A 157 34.13 4.09 -25.95
C GLN A 157 32.77 3.79 -25.33
N GLU A 158 32.63 2.56 -24.87
CA GLU A 158 31.69 2.18 -23.83
C GLU A 158 31.89 3.18 -22.69
N THR A 159 30.96 4.12 -22.54
CA THR A 159 30.88 4.94 -21.33
C THR A 159 30.61 3.99 -20.19
N GLU A 160 31.63 3.76 -19.37
CA GLU A 160 31.48 3.18 -18.04
C GLU A 160 30.32 3.94 -17.36
N ASP A 161 29.28 3.17 -17.03
CA ASP A 161 28.12 3.57 -16.24
C ASP A 161 28.64 4.10 -14.90
N GLN A 162 28.90 5.41 -14.83
CA GLN A 162 28.92 6.09 -13.55
C GLN A 162 27.50 5.99 -13.00
N PRO A 163 27.28 5.56 -11.75
CA PRO A 163 25.95 5.62 -11.19
C PRO A 163 25.52 7.08 -11.25
N GLU A 164 24.55 7.40 -12.11
CA GLU A 164 23.83 8.67 -12.05
C GLU A 164 23.37 8.80 -10.60
N GLU A 165 23.99 9.71 -9.85
CA GLU A 165 23.49 10.12 -8.54
C GLU A 165 22.11 10.72 -8.80
N VAL A 166 21.08 9.87 -8.74
CA VAL A 166 19.69 10.26 -8.89
C VAL A 166 19.47 11.35 -7.86
N PRO A 167 19.06 12.57 -8.25
CA PRO A 167 18.73 13.58 -7.27
C PRO A 167 17.57 13.04 -6.42
N LEU A 168 17.87 12.70 -5.16
CA LEU A 168 16.91 12.15 -4.19
C LEU A 168 15.86 13.18 -3.74
N ASP A 169 15.91 14.38 -4.34
CA ASP A 169 14.93 15.46 -4.16
C ASP A 169 13.69 15.17 -5.01
N LEU A 170 12.69 14.61 -4.33
CA LEU A 170 11.45 14.16 -4.92
C LEU A 170 10.38 15.26 -4.85
N GLU A 171 9.96 15.80 -6.00
CA GLU A 171 8.76 16.64 -6.08
C GLU A 171 7.52 15.78 -6.44
N LEU A 172 6.76 15.35 -5.44
CA LEU A 172 5.52 14.60 -5.64
C LEU A 172 4.34 15.53 -5.92
N ALA A 173 4.17 15.88 -7.20
CA ALA A 173 3.13 16.77 -7.67
C ALA A 173 2.10 16.08 -8.58
N PHE A 174 0.82 16.39 -8.35
CA PHE A 174 -0.32 15.89 -9.12
C PHE A 174 -1.14 17.05 -9.71
N PRO A 175 -1.68 16.92 -10.92
CA PRO A 175 -2.45 17.99 -11.55
C PRO A 175 -3.77 18.21 -10.82
N VAL A 176 -4.07 19.47 -10.50
CA VAL A 176 -5.32 19.88 -9.83
C VAL A 176 -6.54 19.63 -10.72
N SER A 177 -6.36 19.48 -12.04
CA SER A 177 -7.45 19.14 -12.97
C SER A 177 -8.13 17.80 -12.67
N GLN A 178 -7.49 16.90 -11.93
CA GLN A 178 -8.09 15.63 -11.47
C GLN A 178 -8.93 15.80 -10.20
N HIS A 179 -8.88 16.98 -9.59
CA HIS A 179 -9.55 17.29 -8.33
C HIS A 179 -10.74 18.22 -8.52
N ASN A 180 -11.64 18.14 -7.54
CA ASN A 180 -12.62 19.16 -7.22
C ASN A 180 -12.54 19.49 -5.72
N GLY A 181 -13.30 20.48 -5.25
CA GLY A 181 -13.24 20.91 -3.85
C GLY A 181 -13.55 19.81 -2.83
N VAL A 182 -14.38 18.81 -3.17
CA VAL A 182 -14.66 17.67 -2.29
C VAL A 182 -13.44 16.74 -2.19
N THR A 183 -12.80 16.44 -3.32
CA THR A 183 -11.59 15.59 -3.32
C THR A 183 -10.41 16.26 -2.62
N LEU A 184 -10.28 17.59 -2.71
CA LEU A 184 -9.26 18.33 -1.95
C LEU A 184 -9.54 18.28 -0.44
N ARG A 185 -10.80 18.44 -0.05
CA ARG A 185 -11.23 18.22 1.35
C ARG A 185 -10.93 16.80 1.81
N ASN A 186 -11.19 15.79 0.98
CA ASN A 186 -10.88 14.40 1.31
C ASN A 186 -9.37 14.22 1.56
N LEU A 187 -8.53 14.84 0.73
CA LEU A 187 -7.07 14.75 0.88
C LEU A 187 -6.60 15.40 2.19
N VAL A 188 -7.12 16.59 2.52
CA VAL A 188 -6.83 17.27 3.80
C VAL A 188 -7.32 16.43 4.99
N ASN A 189 -8.53 15.85 4.91
CA ASN A 189 -9.07 15.00 5.97
C ASN A 189 -8.28 13.70 6.15
N LEU A 190 -7.77 13.14 5.06
CA LEU A 190 -6.87 11.97 5.08
C LEU A 190 -5.58 12.32 5.81
N LEU A 191 -4.96 13.46 5.48
CA LEU A 191 -3.75 13.94 6.16
C LEU A 191 -4.00 14.32 7.62
N TYR A 192 -5.14 14.90 7.96
CA TYR A 192 -5.51 15.13 9.35
C TYR A 192 -5.54 13.81 10.14
N SER A 193 -6.16 12.78 9.54
CA SER A 193 -6.39 11.53 10.26
C SER A 193 -5.15 10.65 10.36
N ARG A 194 -4.26 10.71 9.36
CA ARG A 194 -3.11 9.79 9.24
C ARG A 194 -1.75 10.48 9.16
N GLY A 195 -1.71 11.81 9.12
CA GLY A 195 -0.48 12.58 8.91
C GLY A 195 0.60 12.30 9.94
N LYS A 196 0.24 12.21 11.23
CA LYS A 196 1.18 11.83 12.31
C LYS A 196 1.82 10.46 12.05
N LEU A 197 1.01 9.47 11.68
CA LEU A 197 1.45 8.10 11.40
C LEU A 197 2.32 8.04 10.14
N ILE A 198 1.93 8.75 9.08
CA ILE A 198 2.68 8.85 7.81
C ILE A 198 4.01 9.58 8.03
N GLY A 199 4.02 10.66 8.79
CA GLY A 199 5.23 11.41 9.14
C GLY A 199 6.23 10.51 9.87
N LYS A 200 5.77 9.75 10.87
CA LYS A 200 6.64 8.79 11.57
C LYS A 200 7.13 7.66 10.66
N ALA A 201 6.27 7.13 9.79
CA ALA A 201 6.60 6.08 8.84
C ALA A 201 7.69 6.51 7.83
N THR A 202 7.62 7.76 7.36
CA THR A 202 8.49 8.28 6.30
C THR A 202 9.66 9.10 6.81
N GLY A 203 9.72 9.42 8.10
CA GLY A 203 10.63 10.43 8.64
C GLY A 203 10.28 11.86 8.24
N GLY A 204 9.09 12.06 7.67
CA GLY A 204 8.57 13.32 7.19
C GLY A 204 7.70 14.07 8.20
N HIS A 205 7.12 15.19 7.76
CA HIS A 205 6.19 15.98 8.55
C HIS A 205 4.87 16.22 7.79
N PHE A 206 3.78 15.67 8.33
CA PHE A 206 2.42 15.91 7.85
C PHE A 206 1.55 16.29 9.03
N HIS A 207 1.04 17.51 9.02
CA HIS A 207 0.20 18.04 10.08
C HIS A 207 -0.92 18.89 9.49
N VAL A 208 -2.12 18.68 10.00
CA VAL A 208 -3.28 19.51 9.69
C VAL A 208 -3.87 19.97 11.02
N GLU A 209 -4.05 21.27 11.19
CA GLU A 209 -4.66 21.82 12.39
C GLU A 209 -6.15 21.44 12.48
N GLU A 210 -6.63 21.12 13.68
CA GLU A 210 -8.04 20.77 13.93
C GLU A 210 -8.99 21.91 13.51
N GLY A 211 -8.63 23.17 13.79
CA GLY A 211 -9.46 24.31 13.43
C GLY A 211 -9.60 24.51 11.91
N LEU A 212 -8.58 24.16 11.12
CA LEU A 212 -8.67 24.17 9.65
C LEU A 212 -9.70 23.14 9.19
N VAL A 213 -9.65 21.92 9.72
CA VAL A 213 -10.62 20.87 9.40
C VAL A 213 -12.04 21.29 9.75
N GLU A 214 -12.25 21.91 10.92
CA GLU A 214 -13.55 22.44 11.32
C GLU A 214 -14.08 23.49 10.33
N LYS A 215 -13.22 24.41 9.85
CA LYS A 215 -13.60 25.40 8.84
C LYS A 215 -13.95 24.75 7.50
N LEU A 216 -13.23 23.71 7.11
CA LEU A 216 -13.46 22.97 5.85
C LEU A 216 -14.69 22.03 5.89
N LYS A 217 -15.33 21.84 7.05
CA LYS A 217 -16.62 21.14 7.13
C LYS A 217 -17.74 21.87 6.40
N ASP A 218 -17.66 23.19 6.26
CA ASP A 218 -18.61 23.94 5.46
C ASP A 218 -18.50 23.53 3.98
N ASP A 219 -19.59 23.01 3.43
CA ASP A 219 -19.64 22.56 2.04
C ASP A 219 -19.42 23.71 1.04
N SER A 220 -19.59 24.97 1.45
CA SER A 220 -19.36 26.14 0.62
C SER A 220 -17.94 26.21 0.04
N CYS A 221 -16.94 25.74 0.78
CA CYS A 221 -15.55 25.69 0.32
C CYS A 221 -15.35 24.65 -0.78
N THR A 222 -16.23 23.65 -0.90
CA THR A 222 -16.08 22.55 -1.88
C THR A 222 -16.74 22.81 -3.22
N PHE A 223 -17.46 23.91 -3.38
CA PHE A 223 -18.19 24.22 -4.61
C PHE A 223 -17.29 24.51 -5.81
N ALA A 224 -16.11 25.05 -5.57
CA ALA A 224 -15.07 25.28 -6.58
C ALA A 224 -13.70 25.08 -5.95
N ILE A 225 -12.71 24.70 -6.77
CA ILE A 225 -11.32 24.55 -6.32
C ILE A 225 -10.80 25.85 -5.70
N MET A 226 -11.10 26.99 -6.32
CA MET A 226 -10.68 28.30 -5.83
C MET A 226 -11.27 28.63 -4.46
N ASN A 227 -12.53 28.26 -4.19
CA ASN A 227 -13.14 28.45 -2.88
C ASN A 227 -12.40 27.65 -1.81
N PHE A 228 -11.97 26.43 -2.14
CA PHE A 228 -11.23 25.58 -1.23
C PHE A 228 -9.83 26.17 -0.94
N ILE A 229 -9.10 26.57 -1.98
CA ILE A 229 -7.78 27.20 -1.85
C ILE A 229 -7.87 28.48 -1.01
N ASN A 230 -8.87 29.32 -1.28
CA ASN A 230 -9.09 30.55 -0.50
C ASN A 230 -9.47 30.23 0.95
N ALA A 231 -10.32 29.23 1.21
CA ALA A 231 -10.69 28.85 2.57
C ALA A 231 -9.48 28.42 3.41
N VAL A 232 -8.56 27.65 2.80
CA VAL A 232 -7.27 27.27 3.43
C VAL A 232 -6.40 28.51 3.63
N SER A 233 -6.18 29.31 2.59
CA SER A 233 -5.35 30.52 2.65
C SER A 233 -5.85 31.53 3.69
N ASP A 234 -7.16 31.80 3.72
CA ASP A 234 -7.79 32.73 4.67
C ASP A 234 -7.58 32.24 6.11
N TYR A 235 -7.72 30.93 6.35
CA TYR A 235 -7.43 30.35 7.66
C TYR A 235 -5.97 30.54 8.06
N GLU A 236 -5.04 30.24 7.15
CA GLU A 236 -3.61 30.35 7.44
C GLU A 236 -3.16 31.79 7.66
N THR A 237 -3.79 32.77 7.02
CA THR A 237 -3.51 34.19 7.29
C THR A 237 -3.94 34.64 8.69
N GLU A 238 -4.95 34.00 9.27
CA GLU A 238 -5.48 34.33 10.58
C GLU A 238 -4.78 33.57 11.72
N HIS A 239 -4.41 32.30 11.48
CA HIS A 239 -3.96 31.36 12.53
C HIS A 239 -2.50 30.89 12.36
N GLY A 240 -1.87 31.15 11.21
CA GLY A 240 -0.55 30.65 10.86
C GLY A 240 -0.58 29.41 9.98
N ALA A 241 0.57 28.77 9.76
CA ALA A 241 0.64 27.55 8.94
C ALA A 241 -0.23 26.45 9.55
N ALA A 242 -1.22 25.96 8.80
CA ALA A 242 -2.21 25.01 9.30
C ALA A 242 -2.28 23.73 8.45
N LEU A 243 -1.74 23.76 7.23
CA LEU A 243 -1.59 22.60 6.36
C LEU A 243 -0.11 22.37 6.03
N GLU A 244 0.52 21.49 6.81
CA GLU A 244 1.91 21.10 6.62
C GLU A 244 2.02 19.74 5.91
N GLY A 245 2.98 19.65 5.00
CA GLY A 245 3.24 18.47 4.21
C GLY A 245 2.40 18.36 2.93
N LEU A 246 1.51 19.32 2.67
CA LEU A 246 0.74 19.42 1.44
C LEU A 246 0.60 20.88 1.00
N LYS A 247 0.91 21.16 -0.26
CA LYS A 247 0.69 22.47 -0.88
C LYS A 247 -0.28 22.35 -2.04
N ILE A 248 -1.38 23.10 -1.98
CA ILE A 248 -2.40 23.13 -3.02
C ILE A 248 -2.31 24.46 -3.75
N THR A 249 -2.04 24.41 -5.05
CA THR A 249 -2.02 25.59 -5.93
C THR A 249 -3.15 25.48 -6.96
N THR A 250 -3.27 26.46 -7.85
CA THR A 250 -4.25 26.40 -8.96
C THR A 250 -3.88 25.38 -10.03
N GLU A 251 -2.61 24.97 -10.09
CA GLU A 251 -2.10 24.07 -11.13
C GLU A 251 -1.87 22.65 -10.60
N LYS A 252 -1.25 22.54 -9.42
CA LYS A 252 -0.81 21.26 -8.84
C LYS A 252 -1.06 21.15 -7.34
N VAL A 253 -1.28 19.92 -6.90
CA VAL A 253 -1.24 19.46 -5.51
C VAL A 253 0.13 18.82 -5.29
N THR A 254 0.93 19.35 -4.38
CA THR A 254 2.30 18.88 -4.13
C THR A 254 2.43 18.38 -2.70
N PHE A 255 2.89 17.14 -2.52
CA PHE A 255 3.24 16.62 -1.20
C PHE A 255 4.64 17.11 -0.82
N THR A 256 4.70 17.97 0.19
CA THR A 256 5.94 18.59 0.67
C THR A 256 6.42 18.01 2.01
N GLY A 257 5.71 17.00 2.53
CA GLY A 257 5.97 16.43 3.84
C GLY A 257 6.98 15.29 3.84
N PHE A 258 7.31 14.73 2.68
CA PHE A 258 8.31 13.67 2.56
C PHE A 258 9.73 14.25 2.68
N PRO A 259 10.63 13.59 3.41
CA PRO A 259 12.04 13.99 3.45
C PRO A 259 12.76 13.55 2.17
N THR A 260 14.01 14.01 2.00
CA THR A 260 14.93 13.44 1.01
C THR A 260 15.09 11.96 1.28
N ALA A 261 14.82 11.13 0.27
CA ALA A 261 14.89 9.69 0.41
C ALA A 261 16.36 9.25 0.58
N PRO A 262 16.67 8.27 1.45
CA PRO A 262 18.04 7.77 1.61
C PRO A 262 18.51 6.91 0.42
N ASP A 263 17.59 6.22 -0.26
CA ASP A 263 17.88 5.36 -1.40
C ASP A 263 16.71 5.34 -2.41
N HIS A 264 16.88 4.60 -3.51
CA HIS A 264 15.87 4.47 -4.56
C HIS A 264 14.61 3.70 -4.10
N GLU A 265 14.75 2.79 -3.14
CA GLU A 265 13.61 1.99 -2.66
C GLU A 265 12.67 2.84 -1.79
N HIS A 266 13.21 3.69 -0.93
CA HIS A 266 12.49 4.68 -0.14
C HIS A 266 11.83 5.72 -1.04
N LEU A 267 12.55 6.19 -2.06
CA LEU A 267 12.01 7.11 -3.07
C LEU A 267 10.75 6.51 -3.72
N THR A 268 10.85 5.25 -4.14
CA THR A 268 9.75 4.49 -4.73
C THR A 268 8.62 4.30 -3.74
N ALA A 269 8.92 3.97 -2.48
CA ALA A 269 7.93 3.79 -1.42
C ALA A 269 7.13 5.09 -1.16
N PHE A 270 7.81 6.23 -1.08
CA PHE A 270 7.19 7.54 -0.90
C PHE A 270 6.34 7.95 -2.10
N ALA A 271 6.85 7.73 -3.32
CA ALA A 271 6.11 7.99 -4.55
C ALA A 271 4.83 7.15 -4.65
N GLN A 272 4.92 5.84 -4.40
CA GLN A 272 3.77 4.94 -4.41
C GLN A 272 2.73 5.33 -3.35
N LEU A 273 3.18 5.71 -2.15
CA LEU A 273 2.29 6.17 -1.09
C LEU A 273 1.54 7.44 -1.48
N ALA A 274 2.24 8.46 -2.00
CA ALA A 274 1.61 9.70 -2.43
C ALA A 274 0.61 9.50 -3.58
N VAL A 275 0.95 8.66 -4.57
CA VAL A 275 0.06 8.31 -5.68
C VAL A 275 -1.23 7.69 -5.14
N LEU A 276 -1.13 6.70 -4.26
CA LEU A 276 -2.32 6.01 -3.75
C LEU A 276 -3.14 6.89 -2.80
N MET A 277 -2.50 7.76 -2.00
CA MET A 277 -3.22 8.76 -1.19
C MET A 277 -4.00 9.72 -2.08
N ASN A 278 -3.39 10.20 -3.16
CA ASN A 278 -4.04 11.08 -4.12
C ASN A 278 -5.24 10.39 -4.79
N GLN A 279 -5.04 9.15 -5.25
CA GLN A 279 -6.10 8.34 -5.85
C GLN A 279 -7.23 8.06 -4.87
N GLN A 280 -6.94 7.74 -3.61
CA GLN A 280 -7.95 7.52 -2.58
C GLN A 280 -8.79 8.78 -2.33
N ALA A 281 -8.16 9.96 -2.31
CA ALA A 281 -8.89 11.22 -2.15
C ALA A 281 -9.85 11.52 -3.32
N ILE A 282 -9.46 11.12 -4.54
CA ILE A 282 -10.27 11.29 -5.76
C ILE A 282 -11.39 10.25 -5.83
N SER A 283 -11.10 8.98 -5.55
CA SER A 283 -12.03 7.87 -5.76
C SER A 283 -13.13 7.81 -4.69
N GLN A 284 -12.84 8.28 -3.48
CA GLN A 284 -13.78 8.21 -2.36
C GLN A 284 -14.79 9.36 -2.39
N LYS A 285 -16.07 9.05 -2.17
CA LYS A 285 -17.14 10.06 -2.10
C LYS A 285 -16.93 11.04 -0.94
N ARG A 286 -16.43 10.55 0.20
CA ARG A 286 -16.15 11.33 1.41
C ARG A 286 -15.11 10.62 2.27
N ILE A 287 -14.17 11.39 2.81
CA ILE A 287 -13.24 10.95 3.87
C ILE A 287 -13.54 11.76 5.13
N GLN A 288 -13.76 11.08 6.25
CA GLN A 288 -13.97 11.74 7.54
C GLN A 288 -12.63 12.13 8.16
N ALA A 289 -12.58 13.33 8.73
CA ALA A 289 -11.46 13.73 9.56
C ALA A 289 -11.64 13.17 10.98
N LYS A 290 -10.71 12.32 11.41
CA LYS A 290 -10.70 11.72 12.75
C LYS A 290 -9.28 11.74 13.26
N ASP A 291 -9.04 12.30 14.45
CA ASP A 291 -7.74 12.11 15.10
C ASP A 291 -7.64 10.64 15.53
N VAL A 292 -6.76 9.89 14.87
CA VAL A 292 -6.55 8.48 15.16
C VAL A 292 -5.25 8.37 15.93
N ASN A 293 -5.37 8.00 17.21
CA ASN A 293 -4.24 7.56 18.00
C ASN A 293 -4.31 6.04 18.10
N ASP A 294 -3.39 5.35 17.45
CA ASP A 294 -3.33 3.89 17.44
C ASP A 294 -2.24 3.43 18.42
N GLU A 295 -2.61 2.63 19.42
CA GLU A 295 -1.67 2.04 20.39
C GLU A 295 -0.60 1.18 19.71
N ASN A 296 -0.94 0.52 18.60
CA ASN A 296 -0.02 -0.22 17.75
C ASN A 296 0.01 0.36 16.33
N GLU A 297 0.98 1.24 16.12
CA GLU A 297 1.22 1.96 14.87
C GLU A 297 1.49 1.01 13.70
N LYS A 298 2.30 -0.04 13.89
CA LYS A 298 2.64 -1.02 12.83
C LYS A 298 1.39 -1.73 12.32
N TYR A 299 0.53 -2.19 13.22
CA TYR A 299 -0.73 -2.83 12.85
C TYR A 299 -1.67 -1.86 12.12
N ALA A 300 -1.80 -0.64 12.64
CA ALA A 300 -2.68 0.38 12.09
C ALA A 300 -2.26 0.85 10.69
N LEU A 301 -0.95 1.08 10.50
CA LEU A 301 -0.41 1.45 9.19
C LEU A 301 -0.59 0.29 8.22
N ARG A 302 -0.18 -0.94 8.58
CA ARG A 302 -0.34 -2.11 7.71
C ARG A 302 -1.77 -2.28 7.21
N THR A 303 -2.73 -2.27 8.13
CA THR A 303 -4.16 -2.43 7.81
C THR A 303 -4.64 -1.34 6.85
N TRP A 304 -4.14 -0.12 7.03
CA TRP A 304 -4.47 0.99 6.14
C TRP A 304 -3.80 0.89 4.79
N LEU A 305 -2.52 0.51 4.69
CA LEU A 305 -1.82 0.31 3.42
C LEU A 305 -2.51 -0.76 2.56
N LEU A 306 -2.98 -1.85 3.18
CA LEU A 306 -3.77 -2.88 2.47
C LEU A 306 -5.10 -2.33 1.93
N ARG A 307 -5.80 -1.50 2.72
CA ARG A 307 -7.02 -0.81 2.29
C ARG A 307 -6.77 0.26 1.23
N LEU A 308 -5.59 0.88 1.26
CA LEU A 308 -5.13 1.87 0.30
C LEU A 308 -4.82 1.24 -1.08
N GLY A 309 -4.73 -0.10 -1.14
CA GLY A 309 -4.51 -0.85 -2.37
C GLY A 309 -3.09 -1.39 -2.53
N MET A 310 -2.22 -1.18 -1.54
CA MET A 310 -0.87 -1.76 -1.51
C MET A 310 -0.93 -3.26 -1.16
N ASN A 311 -1.47 -4.07 -2.08
CA ASN A 311 -1.67 -5.51 -1.92
C ASN A 311 -0.71 -6.30 -2.82
N GLY A 312 -0.37 -7.54 -2.44
CA GLY A 312 0.46 -8.41 -3.25
C GLY A 312 1.98 -8.18 -3.09
N PRO A 313 2.79 -8.89 -3.92
CA PRO A 313 4.24 -8.93 -3.79
C PRO A 313 4.93 -7.63 -4.22
N ASP A 314 4.38 -6.89 -5.18
CA ASP A 314 4.99 -5.67 -5.73
C ASP A 314 5.13 -4.56 -4.68
N PHE A 315 4.25 -4.55 -3.69
CA PHE A 315 4.32 -3.60 -2.56
C PHE A 315 4.95 -4.20 -1.30
N LYS A 316 5.55 -5.40 -1.38
CA LYS A 316 6.14 -6.06 -0.20
C LYS A 316 7.26 -5.21 0.40
N GLU A 317 8.17 -4.72 -0.44
CA GLU A 317 9.29 -3.89 0.03
C GLU A 317 8.80 -2.51 0.48
N THR A 318 7.92 -1.86 -0.28
CA THR A 318 7.29 -0.60 0.10
C THR A 318 6.62 -0.67 1.47
N ARG A 319 5.83 -1.72 1.74
CA ARG A 319 5.21 -1.90 3.06
C ARG A 319 6.25 -2.09 4.15
N LYS A 320 7.34 -2.83 3.88
CA LYS A 320 8.42 -3.06 4.85
C LYS A 320 9.11 -1.74 5.21
N ILE A 321 9.49 -0.94 4.22
CA ILE A 321 10.09 0.39 4.38
C ILE A 321 9.17 1.30 5.20
N LEU A 322 7.91 1.46 4.78
CA LEU A 322 6.96 2.35 5.48
C LEU A 322 6.65 1.91 6.93
N MET A 323 6.91 0.66 7.30
CA MET A 323 6.67 0.16 8.65
C MET A 323 7.91 0.13 9.54
N GLU A 324 9.12 0.35 9.02
CA GLU A 324 10.37 0.14 9.77
C GLU A 324 10.48 1.05 11.00
N ASN A 325 10.05 2.31 10.85
CA ASN A 325 10.15 3.37 11.85
C ASN A 325 8.98 3.40 12.84
N LEU A 326 8.04 2.46 12.72
CA LEU A 326 6.85 2.38 13.56
C LEU A 326 7.04 1.40 14.73
N SER A 327 6.35 1.67 15.84
CA SER A 327 6.34 0.79 17.02
C SER A 327 5.21 -0.25 16.96
N GLY A 328 5.38 -1.34 17.71
CA GLY A 328 4.40 -2.42 17.85
C GLY A 328 4.62 -3.62 16.92
N HIS A 329 3.57 -4.41 16.74
CA HIS A 329 3.58 -5.63 15.95
C HIS A 329 2.68 -5.51 14.72
N ALA A 330 3.17 -5.91 13.54
CA ALA A 330 2.39 -5.79 12.31
C ALA A 330 1.23 -6.80 12.19
N ALA A 331 1.30 -7.93 12.91
CA ALA A 331 0.33 -9.03 12.79
C ALA A 331 -0.78 -9.02 13.83
N PHE A 332 -0.57 -8.36 14.98
CA PHE A 332 -1.48 -8.37 16.12
C PHE A 332 -1.87 -6.96 16.48
N ARG A 333 -3.12 -6.77 16.90
CA ARG A 333 -3.61 -5.44 17.27
C ARG A 333 -3.07 -5.02 18.63
N THR A 334 -2.99 -5.96 19.57
CA THR A 334 -2.54 -5.74 20.95
C THR A 334 -1.28 -6.54 21.28
N ASP A 335 -0.49 -6.03 22.22
CA ASP A 335 0.73 -6.70 22.67
C ASP A 335 0.44 -8.01 23.41
N GLU A 336 -0.71 -8.12 24.08
CA GLU A 336 -1.14 -9.34 24.76
C GLU A 336 -1.39 -10.49 23.79
N GLU A 337 -2.01 -10.20 22.64
CA GLU A 337 -2.21 -11.19 21.57
C GLU A 337 -0.88 -11.68 21.01
N ALA A 338 0.07 -10.76 20.82
CA ALA A 338 1.41 -11.08 20.35
C ALA A 338 2.14 -12.00 21.35
N GLN A 339 2.09 -11.68 22.65
CA GLN A 339 2.72 -12.51 23.69
C GLN A 339 2.08 -13.90 23.81
N LYS A 340 0.75 -14.00 23.74
CA LYS A 340 0.03 -15.29 23.75
C LYS A 340 0.41 -16.13 22.53
N PHE A 341 0.55 -15.52 21.36
CA PHE A 341 1.01 -16.21 20.15
C PHE A 341 2.47 -16.70 20.29
N LEU A 342 3.39 -15.83 20.73
CA LEU A 342 4.80 -16.18 20.95
C LEU A 342 4.96 -17.32 21.97
N ALA A 343 4.17 -17.32 23.04
CA ALA A 343 4.17 -18.39 24.03
C ALA A 343 3.70 -19.73 23.44
N ARG A 344 2.65 -19.71 22.61
CA ARG A 344 2.16 -20.91 21.90
C ARG A 344 3.19 -21.43 20.90
N GLU A 345 3.80 -20.57 20.11
CA GLU A 345 4.88 -20.89 19.16
C GLU A 345 6.10 -21.49 19.88
N LYS A 346 6.51 -20.88 20.99
CA LYS A 346 7.62 -21.38 21.81
C LYS A 346 7.30 -22.76 22.39
N ALA A 347 6.11 -22.95 22.96
CA ALA A 347 5.68 -24.23 23.49
C ALA A 347 5.62 -25.33 22.40
N LYS A 348 5.16 -25.00 21.19
CA LYS A 348 5.19 -25.92 20.04
C LYS A 348 6.60 -26.30 19.65
N ARG A 349 7.52 -25.32 19.54
CA ARG A 349 8.93 -25.57 19.21
C ARG A 349 9.62 -26.43 20.27
N ASP A 350 9.39 -26.12 21.54
CA ASP A 350 9.99 -26.86 22.66
C ASP A 350 9.42 -28.29 22.74
N ALA A 351 8.12 -28.48 22.47
CA ALA A 351 7.50 -29.80 22.37
C ALA A 351 8.05 -30.62 21.17
N LEU A 352 8.24 -30.00 20.01
CA LEU A 352 8.85 -30.64 18.84
C LEU A 352 10.30 -31.05 19.13
N LYS A 353 11.09 -30.15 19.74
CA LYS A 353 12.47 -30.44 20.17
C LYS A 353 12.50 -31.59 21.18
N ALA A 354 11.60 -31.59 22.18
CA ALA A 354 11.49 -32.65 23.16
C ALA A 354 11.07 -34.00 22.53
N ALA A 355 10.11 -34.00 21.60
CA ALA A 355 9.69 -35.19 20.87
C ALA A 355 10.83 -35.77 20.01
N LYS A 356 11.60 -34.91 19.31
CA LYS A 356 12.76 -35.31 18.53
C LYS A 356 13.88 -35.90 19.40
N LEU A 357 14.12 -35.32 20.57
CA LEU A 357 15.11 -35.81 21.54
C LEU A 357 14.67 -37.14 22.19
N ALA A 358 13.37 -37.31 22.45
CA ALA A 358 12.81 -38.57 22.95
C ALA A 358 12.88 -39.69 21.91
N ALA A 359 12.65 -39.38 20.63
CA ALA A 359 12.80 -40.34 19.54
C ALA A 359 14.26 -40.78 19.32
N GLN A 360 15.24 -39.90 19.54
CA GLN A 360 16.68 -40.25 19.44
C GLN A 360 17.18 -41.07 20.63
N ASN A 361 16.63 -40.87 21.82
CA ASN A 361 17.01 -41.62 23.03
C ASN A 361 16.24 -42.95 23.18
N GLY A 362 15.33 -43.26 22.25
CA GLY A 362 14.40 -44.38 22.30
C GLY A 362 14.85 -45.67 21.59
N ASP A 363 16.13 -45.82 21.23
CA ASP A 363 16.66 -47.05 20.61
C ASP A 363 17.46 -47.88 21.64
N PRO A 364 16.83 -48.83 22.36
CA PRO A 364 17.57 -49.81 23.12
C PRO A 364 17.95 -50.95 22.19
N ALA A 365 19.24 -51.08 21.91
CA ALA A 365 19.83 -52.32 21.47
C ALA A 365 19.44 -53.45 22.45
N THR A 366 18.45 -54.26 22.07
CA THR A 366 18.17 -55.56 22.70
C THR A 366 19.26 -56.54 22.29
N GLY A 367 20.41 -56.43 22.97
CA GLY A 367 21.44 -57.46 23.01
C GLY A 367 20.93 -58.64 23.83
N GLU A 368 20.20 -59.55 23.19
CA GLU A 368 19.78 -60.82 23.78
C GLU A 368 21.03 -61.73 23.89
N THR A 369 21.51 -61.90 25.13
CA THR A 369 22.61 -62.81 25.46
C THR A 369 22.06 -64.23 25.58
N VAL A 370 22.31 -65.07 24.57
CA VAL A 370 22.05 -66.51 24.63
C VAL A 370 23.37 -67.25 24.95
N ALA A 371 23.41 -67.91 26.11
CA ALA A 371 24.47 -68.85 26.49
C ALA A 371 24.11 -70.29 26.07
N PRO A 372 25.09 -71.19 25.81
CA PRO A 372 24.86 -72.43 25.06
C PRO A 372 24.60 -73.69 25.91
N ASP A 373 23.74 -74.55 25.33
CA ASP A 373 23.78 -76.02 25.20
C ASP A 373 23.99 -76.94 26.43
N THR A 374 23.03 -77.85 26.68
CA THR A 374 23.23 -79.31 26.46
C THR A 374 22.04 -80.19 26.92
N THR A 375 21.86 -81.29 26.17
CA THR A 375 21.17 -82.57 26.47
C THR A 375 19.71 -82.79 25.99
N ARG A 376 19.61 -83.33 24.76
CA ARG A 376 18.62 -84.31 24.25
C ARG A 376 19.01 -85.73 24.80
N PRO A 377 18.17 -86.81 24.91
CA PRO A 377 17.14 -87.31 23.96
C PRO A 377 15.81 -87.78 24.59
N THR A 378 14.70 -87.96 23.85
CA THR A 378 14.44 -89.12 22.96
C THR A 378 13.18 -88.86 22.12
N GLN A 379 13.20 -89.27 20.85
CA GLN A 379 12.03 -89.47 19.95
C GLN A 379 11.47 -90.91 20.16
N PRO A 380 10.47 -91.45 19.42
CA PRO A 380 9.58 -90.88 18.38
C PRO A 380 8.08 -91.27 18.55
N ASP A 381 7.16 -90.72 17.75
CA ASP A 381 6.22 -91.56 16.98
C ASP A 381 5.38 -90.78 15.92
N CYS A 382 5.16 -91.44 14.77
CA CYS A 382 4.16 -91.32 13.67
C CYS A 382 3.58 -89.93 13.27
N GLY A 383 3.48 -89.50 12.01
CA GLY A 383 3.49 -90.19 10.70
C GLY A 383 2.07 -90.41 10.15
N ALA A 384 1.62 -89.59 9.17
CA ALA A 384 0.59 -89.84 8.12
C ALA A 384 0.08 -88.49 7.53
N ASP A 385 0.44 -88.14 6.27
CA ASP A 385 -0.39 -88.26 5.04
C ASP A 385 -1.41 -87.10 4.88
N THR A 386 -1.65 -86.40 3.76
CA THR A 386 -1.43 -86.59 2.30
C THR A 386 -1.69 -85.19 1.65
N ALA A 387 -0.91 -84.67 0.70
CA ALA A 387 -1.19 -84.57 -0.76
C ALA A 387 -2.71 -84.52 -1.15
N GLN A 388 -3.28 -83.76 -2.10
CA GLN A 388 -2.82 -83.03 -3.29
C GLN A 388 -4.09 -82.49 -4.04
N MET A 389 -3.91 -81.54 -4.98
CA MET A 389 -4.75 -81.24 -6.19
C MET A 389 -6.01 -80.35 -6.07
N LEU A 390 -6.04 -79.21 -6.81
CA LEU A 390 -6.80 -78.90 -8.07
C LEU A 390 -8.32 -78.70 -7.84
N GLU A 391 -9.10 -77.88 -8.54
CA GLU A 391 -9.02 -76.91 -9.65
C GLU A 391 -10.50 -76.50 -9.92
N ALA A 392 -10.71 -75.29 -10.46
CA ALA A 392 -11.95 -74.80 -11.11
C ALA A 392 -13.23 -74.67 -10.26
N GLY A 393 -14.12 -73.69 -10.45
CA GLY A 393 -14.24 -72.65 -11.46
C GLY A 393 -15.61 -71.97 -11.36
N ALA A 394 -15.76 -70.91 -12.14
CA ALA A 394 -16.96 -70.10 -12.44
C ALA A 394 -17.44 -69.11 -11.36
#